data_AF-K9QPZ1-F1
#
_entry.id   AF-K9QPZ1-F1
#
_cell.length_a   1.000
_cell.length_b   1.000
_cell.length_c   1.000
_cell.angle_alpha   90.00
_cell.angle_beta   90.00
_cell.angle_gamma   90.00
#
_symmetry.space_group_name_H-M   'P 1'
#
loop_
_entity.id
_entity.type
_entity.pdbx_description
1 polymer ?
#
loop_
_entity_poly.entity_id
_entity_poly.type
_entity_poly.pdbx_seq_one_letter_code
_entity_poly.pdbx_strand_id
1 'polypeptide(L)'
;MLELSIVNQQIAIAGKVLQGETEKTISGAIVEIIAMPEKFRAILSLKALQYGSQWEKMSARLDRKMTSIDGYFYFTNLPPGDYLLEASLPTSLNRYKKVRTTAKVSAPVNGKIPTTMTEIVLSPTGIKGTITDVNDPKKLIANAKIQIQDSGDSTISDQKGNYLLIDLKSPPSGQRNITLIASATGYQQVSQTLKIQRGEVISEQNFALIAK
;
A
#
# COMPACT_ATOMS: atom_id res chain seq x y z
N MET A 1 -18.59 -12.91 43.07
CA MET A 1 -17.82 -11.68 42.80
C MET A 1 -16.66 -12.08 41.92
N LEU A 2 -16.75 -11.86 40.61
CA LEU A 2 -15.70 -12.25 39.65
C LEU A 2 -14.69 -11.12 39.58
N GLU A 3 -13.43 -11.39 39.94
CA GLU A 3 -12.34 -10.44 39.80
C GLU A 3 -12.14 -10.10 38.32
N LEU A 4 -12.26 -8.80 38.00
CA LEU A 4 -11.81 -8.21 36.74
C LEU A 4 -10.28 -8.33 36.69
N SER A 5 -9.77 -9.45 36.17
CA SER A 5 -8.36 -9.52 35.81
C SER A 5 -8.09 -8.50 34.70
N ILE A 6 -7.29 -7.47 35.03
CA ILE A 6 -6.71 -6.58 34.03
C ILE A 6 -5.77 -7.47 33.21
N VAL A 7 -6.25 -7.98 32.07
CA VAL A 7 -5.40 -8.71 31.13
C VAL A 7 -4.36 -7.72 30.63
N ASN A 8 -3.13 -7.85 31.12
CA ASN A 8 -2.00 -7.05 30.66
C ASN A 8 -1.82 -7.29 29.16
N GLN A 9 -2.25 -6.34 28.32
CA GLN A 9 -2.14 -6.46 26.88
C GLN A 9 -0.71 -6.15 26.45
N GLN A 10 0.02 -7.18 26.06
CA GLN A 10 1.37 -7.06 25.57
C GLN A 10 1.37 -7.05 24.05
N ILE A 11 2.02 -6.06 23.46
CA ILE A 11 2.18 -5.96 22.02
C ILE A 11 3.08 -7.11 21.56
N ALA A 12 2.55 -7.96 20.68
CA ALA A 12 3.29 -9.08 20.12
C ALA A 12 3.84 -8.76 18.73
N ILE A 13 3.04 -8.07 17.92
CA ILE A 13 3.44 -7.56 16.60
C ILE A 13 3.02 -6.10 16.53
N ALA A 14 3.91 -5.22 16.08
CA ALA A 14 3.59 -3.84 15.73
C ALA A 14 4.24 -3.47 14.41
N GLY A 15 3.67 -2.49 13.72
CA GLY A 15 4.19 -2.08 12.43
C GLY A 15 3.53 -0.84 11.89
N LYS A 16 3.99 -0.44 10.71
CA LYS A 16 3.40 0.64 9.92
C LYS A 16 3.16 0.18 8.49
N VAL A 17 2.13 0.73 7.87
CA VAL A 17 1.86 0.55 6.44
C VAL A 17 2.32 1.79 5.69
N LEU A 18 3.14 1.60 4.67
CA LEU A 18 3.71 2.66 3.84
C LEU A 18 3.21 2.54 2.40
N GLN A 19 3.13 3.68 1.73
CA GLN A 19 2.98 3.76 0.29
C GLN A 19 4.34 3.54 -0.37
N GLY A 20 4.41 2.63 -1.35
CA GLY A 20 5.56 2.56 -2.25
C GLY A 20 5.78 3.88 -3.00
N GLU A 21 7.00 4.14 -3.47
CA GLU A 21 7.46 5.37 -4.13
C GLU A 21 7.61 6.60 -3.24
N THR A 22 6.68 6.87 -2.30
CA THR A 22 6.71 8.10 -1.48
C THR A 22 7.05 7.87 -0.02
N GLU A 23 7.06 6.62 0.45
CA GLU A 23 7.27 6.22 1.85
C GLU A 23 6.28 6.87 2.84
N LYS A 24 5.21 7.49 2.33
CA LYS A 24 4.17 8.08 3.15
C LYS A 24 3.40 6.99 3.87
N THR A 25 3.08 7.23 5.14
CA THR A 25 2.25 6.34 5.95
C THR A 25 0.83 6.28 5.41
N ILE A 26 0.23 5.09 5.41
CA ILE A 26 -1.14 4.85 4.95
C ILE A 26 -2.04 4.62 6.16
N SER A 27 -2.93 5.57 6.41
CA SER A 27 -4.07 5.43 7.32
C SER A 27 -5.21 4.63 6.67
N GLY A 28 -5.97 3.89 7.48
CA GLY A 28 -7.13 3.13 7.02
C GLY A 28 -6.81 1.84 6.23
N ALA A 29 -5.54 1.44 6.16
CA ALA A 29 -5.18 0.14 5.61
C ALA A 29 -5.64 -0.97 6.56
N ILE A 30 -6.18 -2.06 6.02
CA ILE A 30 -6.53 -3.25 6.79
C ILE A 30 -5.33 -4.18 6.77
N VAL A 31 -4.87 -4.60 7.95
CA VAL A 31 -3.88 -5.65 8.16
C VAL A 31 -4.57 -6.83 8.83
N GLU A 32 -4.53 -7.99 8.17
CA GLU A 32 -5.21 -9.22 8.60
C GLU A 32 -4.22 -10.38 8.74
N ILE A 33 -4.31 -11.15 9.81
CA ILE A 33 -3.58 -12.40 10.01
C ILE A 33 -4.30 -13.49 9.22
N ILE A 34 -3.69 -13.98 8.15
CA ILE A 34 -4.28 -14.99 7.25
C ILE A 34 -3.69 -16.39 7.42
N ALA A 35 -2.52 -16.50 8.05
CA ALA A 35 -1.97 -17.77 8.52
C ALA A 35 -1.34 -17.58 9.92
N MET A 36 -1.47 -18.59 10.76
CA MET A 36 -1.20 -18.49 12.20
C MET A 36 -1.01 -19.87 12.85
N PRO A 37 -0.42 -19.94 14.06
CA PRO A 37 -0.33 -21.16 14.84
C PRO A 37 -1.71 -21.70 15.25
N GLU A 38 -1.84 -23.01 15.41
CA GLU A 38 -3.11 -23.67 15.79
C GLU A 38 -3.73 -23.11 17.07
N LYS A 39 -2.89 -22.79 18.07
CA LYS A 39 -3.35 -22.19 19.32
C LYS A 39 -4.09 -20.87 19.09
N PHE A 40 -3.59 -20.01 18.21
CA PHE A 40 -4.27 -18.76 17.89
C PHE A 40 -5.53 -18.99 17.05
N ARG A 41 -5.47 -19.93 16.10
CA ARG A 41 -6.62 -20.35 15.29
C ARG A 41 -7.79 -20.80 16.17
N ALA A 42 -7.53 -21.62 17.19
CA ALA A 42 -8.54 -22.07 18.14
C ALA A 42 -9.18 -20.92 18.93
N ILE A 43 -8.37 -19.94 19.36
CA ILE A 43 -8.86 -18.72 20.03
C ILE A 43 -9.79 -17.93 19.11
N LEU A 44 -9.43 -17.75 17.84
CA LEU A 44 -10.27 -17.06 16.86
C LEU A 44 -11.58 -17.80 16.61
N SER A 45 -11.55 -19.13 16.47
CA SER A 45 -12.75 -19.94 16.28
C SER A 45 -13.74 -19.79 17.45
N LEU A 46 -13.25 -19.83 18.69
CA LEU A 46 -14.09 -19.61 19.87
C LEU A 46 -14.70 -18.21 19.90
N LYS A 47 -13.93 -17.19 19.49
CA LYS A 47 -14.44 -15.82 19.39
C LYS A 47 -15.46 -15.68 18.27
N ALA A 48 -15.23 -16.29 17.11
CA ALA A 48 -16.19 -16.29 16.01
C ALA A 48 -17.52 -16.91 16.43
N LEU A 49 -17.51 -18.03 17.18
CA LEU A 49 -18.74 -18.63 17.73
C LEU A 49 -19.50 -17.67 18.65
N GLN A 50 -18.80 -16.89 19.48
CA GLN A 50 -19.42 -15.90 20.37
C GLN A 50 -20.18 -14.79 19.59
N TYR A 51 -19.66 -14.38 18.43
CA TYR A 51 -20.25 -13.32 17.61
C TYR A 51 -21.14 -13.83 16.46
N GLY A 52 -21.10 -15.13 16.16
CA GLY A 52 -21.86 -15.74 15.07
C GLY A 52 -21.65 -15.04 13.74
N SER A 53 -22.75 -14.76 13.02
CA SER A 53 -22.72 -14.09 11.72
C SER A 53 -22.21 -12.64 11.74
N GLN A 54 -22.13 -12.01 12.91
CA GLN A 54 -21.55 -10.67 13.05
C GLN A 54 -20.02 -10.68 12.91
N TRP A 55 -19.36 -11.80 13.19
CA TRP A 55 -17.90 -11.93 13.16
C TRP A 55 -17.29 -11.45 11.83
N GLU A 56 -17.91 -11.77 10.71
CA GLU A 56 -17.41 -11.38 9.38
C GLU A 56 -17.60 -9.89 9.06
N LYS A 57 -18.57 -9.25 9.72
CA LYS A 57 -18.89 -7.82 9.53
C LYS A 57 -18.05 -6.91 10.42
N MET A 58 -17.34 -7.46 11.38
CA MET A 58 -16.51 -6.69 12.31
C MET A 58 -15.27 -6.12 11.58
N SER A 59 -15.13 -4.81 11.66
CA SER A 59 -13.96 -4.09 11.14
C SER A 59 -12.70 -4.31 12.00
N ALA A 60 -12.87 -4.46 13.30
CA ALA A 60 -11.81 -4.75 14.25
C ALA A 60 -12.01 -6.14 14.87
N ARG A 61 -11.02 -7.01 14.71
CA ARG A 61 -10.98 -8.35 15.31
C ARG A 61 -9.63 -8.57 15.99
N LEU A 62 -9.44 -9.76 16.58
CA LEU A 62 -8.14 -10.15 17.14
C LEU A 62 -7.10 -10.37 16.04
N ASP A 63 -7.54 -10.81 14.86
CA ASP A 63 -6.75 -11.10 13.68
C ASP A 63 -6.79 -10.00 12.62
N ARG A 64 -7.59 -8.95 12.81
CA ARG A 64 -7.78 -7.86 11.85
C ARG A 64 -7.69 -6.50 12.51
N LYS A 65 -6.81 -5.64 12.00
CA LYS A 65 -6.62 -4.26 12.44
C LYS A 65 -6.70 -3.29 11.27
N MET A 66 -7.16 -2.08 11.56
CA MET A 66 -7.08 -0.95 10.64
C MET A 66 -5.96 -0.04 11.13
N THR A 67 -5.12 0.46 10.23
CA THR A 67 -4.07 1.39 10.59
C THR A 67 -4.64 2.72 11.08
N SER A 68 -3.98 3.29 12.08
CA SER A 68 -4.27 4.61 12.64
C SER A 68 -3.86 5.73 11.68
N ILE A 69 -4.14 6.99 12.06
CA ILE A 69 -3.87 8.17 11.22
C ILE A 69 -2.38 8.34 10.85
N ASP A 70 -1.50 7.84 11.72
CA ASP A 70 -0.05 7.77 11.55
C ASP A 70 0.42 6.51 10.79
N GLY A 71 -0.52 5.69 10.32
CA GLY A 71 -0.26 4.46 9.55
C GLY A 71 0.17 3.25 10.38
N TYR A 72 0.14 3.34 11.72
CA TYR A 72 0.56 2.25 12.59
C TYR A 72 -0.56 1.24 12.88
N PHE A 73 -0.17 0.00 13.16
CA PHE A 73 -1.03 -1.08 13.65
C PHE A 73 -0.29 -1.93 14.67
N TYR A 74 -1.05 -2.68 15.48
CA TYR A 74 -0.49 -3.65 16.40
C TYR A 74 -1.47 -4.79 16.74
N PHE A 75 -0.90 -5.95 17.02
CA PHE A 75 -1.57 -7.14 17.56
C PHE A 75 -1.02 -7.45 18.95
N THR A 76 -1.92 -7.78 19.87
CA THR A 76 -1.56 -8.06 21.26
C THR A 76 -1.78 -9.53 21.62
N ASN A 77 -1.01 -10.00 22.60
CA ASN A 77 -1.19 -11.30 23.26
C ASN A 77 -1.24 -12.50 22.29
N LEU A 78 -0.48 -12.42 21.20
CA LEU A 78 -0.38 -13.52 20.25
C LEU A 78 0.47 -14.66 20.84
N PRO A 79 0.04 -15.93 20.70
CA PRO A 79 0.89 -17.07 21.01
C PRO A 79 2.21 -17.05 20.21
N PRO A 80 3.30 -17.63 20.73
CA PRO A 80 4.52 -17.80 19.95
C PRO A 80 4.29 -18.63 18.69
N GLY A 81 5.01 -18.29 17.62
CA GLY A 81 4.95 -18.96 16.34
C GLY A 81 5.00 -18.00 15.15
N ASP A 82 4.83 -18.57 13.95
CA ASP A 82 4.90 -17.84 12.69
C ASP A 82 3.50 -17.38 12.24
N TYR A 83 3.45 -16.14 11.75
CA TYR A 83 2.24 -15.46 11.29
C TYR A 83 2.45 -14.93 9.87
N LEU A 84 1.40 -15.02 9.07
CA LEU A 84 1.32 -14.37 7.75
C LEU A 84 0.29 -13.25 7.81
N LEU A 85 0.75 -12.01 7.60
CA LEU A 85 -0.09 -10.82 7.54
C LEU A 85 -0.39 -10.50 6.08
N GLU A 86 -1.62 -10.12 5.77
CA GLU A 86 -2.05 -9.55 4.50
C GLU A 86 -2.52 -8.11 4.74
N ALA A 87 -1.89 -7.15 4.07
CA ALA A 87 -2.31 -5.75 4.08
C ALA A 87 -3.07 -5.41 2.79
N SER A 88 -4.09 -4.57 2.93
CA SER A 88 -4.89 -4.05 1.83
C SER A 88 -5.45 -2.66 2.14
N LEU A 89 -5.82 -1.91 1.11
CA LEU A 89 -6.48 -0.60 1.26
C LEU A 89 -7.82 -0.60 0.49
N PRO A 90 -8.91 -1.12 1.08
CA PRO A 90 -10.18 -1.31 0.36
C PRO A 90 -10.80 -0.01 -0.17
N THR A 91 -10.61 1.09 0.55
CA THR A 91 -11.09 2.44 0.17
C THR A 91 -10.41 3.00 -1.08
N SER A 92 -9.30 2.40 -1.53
CA SER A 92 -8.50 2.90 -2.65
C SER A 92 -9.05 2.58 -4.04
N LEU A 93 -10.21 1.92 -4.18
CA LEU A 93 -10.84 1.62 -5.47
C LEU A 93 -9.89 0.94 -6.49
N ASN A 94 -9.20 -0.12 -6.06
CA ASN A 94 -8.25 -0.91 -6.87
C ASN A 94 -6.96 -0.18 -7.30
N ARG A 95 -6.54 0.87 -6.58
CA ARG A 95 -5.26 1.56 -6.84
C ARG A 95 -4.04 0.83 -6.28
N TYR A 96 -4.23 -0.03 -5.28
CA TYR A 96 -3.17 -0.80 -4.63
C TYR A 96 -3.38 -2.30 -4.77
N LYS A 97 -2.29 -3.05 -4.82
CA LYS A 97 -2.31 -4.52 -4.69
C LYS A 97 -2.20 -4.88 -3.21
N LYS A 98 -2.83 -6.00 -2.83
CA LYS A 98 -2.62 -6.59 -1.51
C LYS A 98 -1.18 -7.10 -1.38
N VAL A 99 -0.61 -6.95 -0.19
CA VAL A 99 0.77 -7.39 0.09
C VAL A 99 0.77 -8.32 1.29
N ARG A 100 1.62 -9.35 1.25
CA ARG A 100 1.78 -10.30 2.35
C ARG A 100 3.16 -10.17 2.96
N THR A 101 3.23 -10.23 4.28
CA THR A 101 4.49 -10.24 5.03
C THR A 101 4.45 -11.29 6.13
N THR A 102 5.61 -11.81 6.52
CA THR A 102 5.71 -12.75 7.62
C THR A 102 6.15 -12.04 8.89
N ALA A 103 5.67 -12.53 10.03
CA ALA A 103 6.09 -12.07 11.35
C ALA A 103 6.21 -13.28 12.28
N LYS A 104 7.22 -13.28 13.14
CA LYS A 104 7.48 -14.37 14.08
C LYS A 104 7.37 -13.88 15.51
N VAL A 105 6.38 -14.36 16.25
CA VAL A 105 6.24 -14.06 17.67
C VAL A 105 7.09 -15.05 18.46
N SER A 106 8.01 -14.51 19.27
CA SER A 106 8.89 -15.32 20.12
C SER A 106 8.20 -15.75 21.42
N ALA A 107 8.75 -16.77 22.08
CA ALA A 107 8.30 -17.17 23.40
C ALA A 107 8.47 -16.00 24.41
N PRO A 108 7.57 -15.87 25.40
CA PRO A 108 7.73 -14.85 26.44
C PRO A 108 9.02 -15.04 27.22
N VAL A 109 9.72 -13.95 27.51
CA VAL A 109 10.91 -13.91 28.38
C VAL A 109 10.51 -13.19 29.66
N ASN A 110 10.66 -13.84 30.82
CA ASN A 110 10.22 -13.30 32.12
C ASN A 110 8.76 -12.80 32.12
N GLY A 111 7.87 -13.56 31.44
CA GLY A 111 6.45 -13.20 31.32
C GLY A 111 6.14 -12.03 30.38
N LYS A 112 7.13 -11.52 29.63
CA LYS A 112 6.97 -10.47 28.61
C LYS A 112 7.15 -11.04 27.21
N ILE A 113 6.20 -10.78 26.32
CA ILE A 113 6.28 -11.08 24.89
C ILE A 113 7.20 -10.03 24.25
N PRO A 114 8.30 -10.43 23.61
CA PRO A 114 9.10 -9.50 22.81
C PRO A 114 8.29 -9.00 21.62
N THR A 115 8.21 -7.68 21.45
CA THR A 115 7.52 -7.07 20.30
C THR A 115 8.27 -7.35 19.01
N THR A 116 7.57 -7.89 18.02
CA THR A 116 8.06 -8.02 16.65
C THR A 116 7.67 -6.79 15.84
N MET A 117 8.65 -6.07 15.28
CA MET A 117 8.40 -4.94 14.40
C MET A 117 8.34 -5.40 12.94
N THR A 118 7.36 -4.90 12.19
CA THR A 118 7.21 -5.18 10.76
C THR A 118 6.82 -3.93 9.99
N GLU A 119 7.39 -3.75 8.81
CA GLU A 119 6.99 -2.70 7.88
C GLU A 119 6.30 -3.35 6.68
N ILE A 120 5.15 -2.80 6.28
CA ILE A 120 4.41 -3.30 5.12
C ILE A 120 4.32 -2.18 4.09
N VAL A 121 4.89 -2.40 2.91
CA VAL A 121 4.83 -1.44 1.81
C VAL A 121 3.74 -1.87 0.84
N LEU A 122 2.69 -1.06 0.70
CA LEU A 122 1.69 -1.25 -0.33
C LEU A 122 2.16 -0.59 -1.63
N SER A 123 2.34 -1.41 -2.67
CA SER A 123 2.70 -0.93 -4.00
C SER A 123 1.51 -0.22 -4.65
N PRO A 124 1.64 1.08 -5.00
CA PRO A 124 0.62 1.78 -5.77
C PRO A 124 0.65 1.34 -7.23
N THR A 125 -0.39 1.68 -7.97
CA THR A 125 -0.37 1.65 -9.43
C THR A 125 0.09 3.00 -9.93
N GLY A 126 1.09 3.05 -10.80
CA GLY A 126 1.65 4.32 -11.23
C GLY A 126 2.59 4.24 -12.42
N ILE A 127 3.14 5.40 -12.76
CA ILE A 127 4.08 5.63 -13.86
C ILE A 127 5.06 6.70 -13.40
N LYS A 128 6.34 6.50 -13.68
CA LYS A 128 7.38 7.49 -13.47
C LYS A 128 8.37 7.50 -14.64
N GLY A 129 9.00 8.64 -14.82
CA GLY A 129 9.99 8.85 -15.86
C GLY A 129 10.46 10.29 -15.91
N THR A 130 11.10 10.65 -17.02
CA THR A 130 11.69 11.97 -17.24
C THR A 130 11.20 12.60 -18.53
N ILE A 131 11.18 13.91 -18.58
CA ILE A 131 10.84 14.68 -19.78
C ILE A 131 12.05 15.50 -20.23
N THR A 132 12.44 15.34 -21.49
CA THR A 132 13.57 16.03 -22.12
C THR A 132 13.18 16.74 -23.40
N ASP A 133 14.04 17.64 -23.88
CA ASP A 133 13.99 18.17 -25.23
C ASP A 133 14.48 17.10 -26.23
N VAL A 134 13.80 16.95 -27.37
CA VAL A 134 14.18 15.97 -28.41
C VAL A 134 15.55 16.29 -29.03
N ASN A 135 15.88 17.59 -29.13
CA ASN A 135 17.11 18.05 -29.79
C ASN A 135 18.29 18.13 -28.81
N ASP A 136 18.01 18.13 -27.51
CA ASP A 136 19.02 18.10 -26.45
C ASP A 136 18.53 17.23 -25.28
N PRO A 137 18.88 15.94 -25.26
CA PRO A 137 18.49 15.03 -24.17
C PRO A 137 19.00 15.43 -22.78
N LYS A 138 19.97 16.35 -22.67
CA LYS A 138 20.43 16.90 -21.38
C LYS A 138 19.55 18.04 -20.90
N LYS A 139 18.75 18.64 -21.79
CA LYS A 139 17.79 19.68 -21.46
C LYS A 139 16.51 19.05 -20.91
N LEU A 140 16.46 18.98 -19.58
CA LEU A 140 15.32 18.48 -18.81
C LEU A 140 14.19 19.53 -18.82
N ILE A 141 12.95 19.08 -19.02
CA ILE A 141 11.78 19.96 -19.11
C ILE A 141 11.02 19.92 -17.79
N ALA A 142 11.18 20.98 -17.01
CA ALA A 142 10.40 21.21 -15.80
C ALA A 142 9.00 21.76 -16.11
N ASN A 143 8.06 21.58 -15.18
CA ASN A 143 6.69 22.05 -15.30
C ASN A 143 5.92 21.50 -16.52
N ALA A 144 6.39 20.40 -17.10
CA ALA A 144 5.64 19.68 -18.12
C ALA A 144 4.48 18.94 -17.45
N LYS A 145 3.30 18.99 -18.06
CA LYS A 145 2.12 18.27 -17.60
C LYS A 145 2.10 16.88 -18.21
N ILE A 146 1.95 15.88 -17.35
CA ILE A 146 1.69 14.49 -17.71
C ILE A 146 0.25 14.18 -17.32
N GLN A 147 -0.58 13.75 -18.26
CA GLN A 147 -1.98 13.44 -18.00
C GLN A 147 -2.43 12.18 -18.74
N ILE A 148 -3.41 11.47 -18.17
CA ILE A 148 -4.08 10.39 -18.89
C ILE A 148 -5.22 11.00 -19.72
N GLN A 149 -5.35 10.60 -20.98
CA GLN A 149 -6.32 11.21 -21.90
C GLN A 149 -7.77 11.16 -21.38
N ASP A 150 -8.18 10.00 -20.83
CA ASP A 150 -9.57 9.73 -20.44
C ASP A 150 -9.76 9.64 -18.92
N SER A 151 -8.78 10.05 -18.13
CA SER A 151 -8.94 10.23 -16.69
C SER A 151 -8.31 11.53 -16.27
N GLY A 152 -8.98 12.32 -15.43
CA GLY A 152 -8.44 13.59 -14.91
C GLY A 152 -7.14 13.44 -14.09
N ASP A 153 -6.57 12.23 -14.03
CA ASP A 153 -5.30 11.93 -13.37
C ASP A 153 -4.16 12.65 -14.14
N SER A 154 -3.43 13.49 -13.41
CA SER A 154 -2.28 14.19 -13.96
C SER A 154 -1.25 14.50 -12.89
N THR A 155 -0.02 14.77 -13.33
CA THR A 155 1.09 15.23 -12.51
C THR A 155 1.92 16.24 -13.32
N ILE A 156 2.90 16.85 -12.67
CA ILE A 156 3.80 17.83 -13.27
C ILE A 156 5.24 17.37 -13.04
N SER A 157 6.11 17.56 -14.03
CA SER A 157 7.54 17.29 -13.87
C SER A 157 8.23 18.30 -12.95
N ASP A 158 9.16 17.82 -12.14
CA ASP A 158 9.97 18.63 -11.25
C ASP A 158 11.04 19.45 -12.01
N GLN A 159 11.87 20.18 -11.27
CA GLN A 159 12.97 20.99 -11.83
C GLN A 159 14.03 20.18 -12.59
N LYS A 160 14.09 18.87 -12.35
CA LYS A 160 14.97 17.90 -13.02
C LYS A 160 14.21 17.12 -14.09
N GLY A 161 13.01 17.56 -14.48
CA GLY A 161 12.19 16.91 -15.48
C GLY A 161 11.62 15.55 -15.07
N ASN A 162 11.79 15.11 -13.81
CA ASN A 162 11.23 13.85 -13.33
C ASN A 162 9.76 14.02 -13.01
N TYR A 163 8.95 13.00 -13.25
CA TYR A 163 7.56 12.98 -12.83
C TYR A 163 7.20 11.66 -12.16
N LEU A 164 6.21 11.73 -11.27
CA LEU A 164 5.60 10.58 -10.61
C LEU A 164 4.08 10.74 -10.66
N LEU A 165 3.41 9.84 -11.38
CA LEU A 165 1.96 9.74 -11.45
C LEU A 165 1.53 8.42 -10.84
N ILE A 166 1.03 8.46 -9.61
CA ILE A 166 0.65 7.28 -8.83
C ILE A 166 -0.85 7.29 -8.53
N ASP A 167 -1.29 6.31 -7.74
CA ASP A 167 -2.69 6.12 -7.38
C ASP A 167 -3.58 5.86 -8.59
N LEU A 168 -3.08 5.27 -9.67
CA LEU A 168 -3.88 5.03 -10.86
C LEU A 168 -4.88 3.87 -10.67
N LYS A 169 -6.09 4.02 -11.21
CA LYS A 169 -7.09 2.94 -11.18
C LYS A 169 -6.74 1.87 -12.23
N SER A 170 -6.69 0.62 -11.79
CA SER A 170 -6.54 -0.57 -12.65
C SER A 170 -7.56 -1.64 -12.24
N PRO A 171 -8.03 -2.50 -13.17
CA PRO A 171 -8.91 -3.62 -12.81
C PRO A 171 -8.26 -4.53 -11.75
N PRO A 172 -9.07 -5.26 -10.94
CA PRO A 172 -8.55 -6.18 -9.93
C PRO A 172 -7.64 -7.28 -10.50
N SER A 173 -7.87 -7.68 -11.74
CA SER A 173 -7.08 -8.65 -12.50
C SER A 173 -6.81 -8.14 -13.91
N GLY A 174 -5.67 -8.55 -14.48
CA GLY A 174 -5.25 -8.15 -15.82
C GLY A 174 -4.67 -6.72 -15.89
N GLN A 175 -4.63 -6.20 -17.11
CA GLN A 175 -4.03 -4.90 -17.44
C GLN A 175 -5.09 -3.94 -17.99
N ARG A 176 -4.86 -2.63 -17.82
CA ARG A 176 -5.64 -1.55 -18.43
C ARG A 176 -4.78 -0.81 -19.45
N ASN A 177 -5.27 -0.67 -20.68
CA ASN A 177 -4.70 0.25 -21.65
C ASN A 177 -5.02 1.69 -21.25
N ILE A 178 -4.03 2.57 -21.30
CA ILE A 178 -4.18 4.01 -21.10
C ILE A 178 -3.39 4.76 -22.18
N THR A 179 -3.80 5.97 -22.51
CA THR A 179 -3.01 6.90 -23.31
C THR A 179 -2.49 8.01 -22.40
N LEU A 180 -1.17 8.09 -22.26
CA LEU A 180 -0.46 9.11 -21.50
C LEU A 180 -0.05 10.24 -22.44
N ILE A 181 -0.30 11.48 -22.06
CA ILE A 181 -0.01 12.68 -22.84
C ILE A 181 0.95 13.55 -22.03
N ALA A 182 2.08 13.89 -22.64
CA ALA A 182 3.05 14.85 -22.13
C ALA A 182 2.97 16.15 -22.93
N SER A 183 2.94 17.29 -22.23
CA SER A 183 2.90 18.63 -22.84
C SER A 183 3.62 19.66 -21.97
N ALA A 184 4.17 20.69 -22.61
CA ALA A 184 4.84 21.80 -21.93
C ALA A 184 4.68 23.10 -22.74
N THR A 185 4.75 24.25 -22.06
CA THR A 185 4.73 25.56 -22.73
C THR A 185 5.91 25.68 -23.70
N GLY A 186 5.63 26.08 -24.95
CA GLY A 186 6.65 26.17 -26.00
C GLY A 186 6.99 24.83 -26.68
N TYR A 187 6.34 23.72 -26.30
CA TYR A 187 6.57 22.40 -26.89
C TYR A 187 5.30 21.81 -27.52
N GLN A 188 5.49 20.96 -28.52
CA GLN A 188 4.44 20.10 -29.06
C GLN A 188 4.11 18.98 -28.06
N GLN A 189 2.84 18.59 -27.99
CA GLN A 189 2.41 17.47 -27.14
C GLN A 189 2.79 16.13 -27.78
N VAL A 190 3.13 15.14 -26.95
CA VAL A 190 3.41 13.77 -27.37
C VAL A 190 2.51 12.83 -26.57
N SER A 191 2.01 11.77 -27.21
CA SER A 191 1.21 10.75 -26.55
C SER A 191 1.81 9.35 -26.73
N GLN A 192 1.62 8.50 -25.73
CA GLN A 192 2.06 7.11 -25.72
C GLN A 192 0.99 6.22 -25.08
N THR A 193 0.74 5.07 -25.69
CA THR A 193 -0.20 4.08 -25.14
C THR A 193 0.54 3.05 -24.29
N LEU A 194 0.05 2.80 -23.09
CA LEU A 194 0.68 1.92 -22.10
C LEU A 194 -0.32 0.94 -21.51
N LYS A 195 0.18 -0.19 -21.02
CA LYS A 195 -0.58 -1.17 -20.25
C LYS A 195 -0.16 -1.06 -18.79
N ILE A 196 -1.07 -0.59 -17.93
CA ILE A 196 -0.85 -0.54 -16.49
C ILE A 196 -1.48 -1.75 -15.80
N GLN A 197 -0.88 -2.18 -14.70
CA GLN A 197 -1.36 -3.27 -13.86
C GLN A 197 -1.45 -2.82 -12.40
N ARG A 198 -2.44 -3.34 -11.68
CA ARG A 198 -2.69 -2.99 -10.28
C ARG A 198 -1.47 -3.29 -9.39
N GLY A 199 -1.02 -2.26 -8.67
CA GLY A 199 0.11 -2.31 -7.74
C GLY A 199 1.47 -2.38 -8.39
N GLU A 200 1.57 -1.92 -9.64
CA GLU A 200 2.82 -1.79 -10.38
C GLU A 200 3.06 -0.34 -10.75
N VAL A 201 4.31 0.09 -10.62
CA VAL A 201 4.78 1.40 -11.08
C VAL A 201 5.68 1.20 -12.28
N ILE A 202 5.20 1.57 -13.46
CA ILE A 202 6.00 1.54 -14.69
C ILE A 202 7.10 2.59 -14.54
N SER A 203 8.35 2.15 -14.59
CA SER A 203 9.53 3.00 -14.49
C SER A 203 10.07 3.35 -15.87
N GLU A 204 10.90 4.40 -15.94
CA GLU A 204 11.61 4.80 -17.16
C GLU A 204 10.68 5.14 -18.35
N GLN A 205 9.45 5.55 -18.05
CA GLN A 205 8.51 6.02 -19.07
C GLN A 205 8.88 7.44 -19.49
N ASN A 206 9.84 7.59 -20.39
CA ASN A 206 10.40 8.89 -20.74
C ASN A 206 9.70 9.52 -21.95
N PHE A 207 9.59 10.85 -21.94
CA PHE A 207 9.11 11.64 -23.07
C PHE A 207 10.20 12.57 -23.58
N ALA A 208 10.35 12.65 -24.89
CA ALA A 208 11.12 13.68 -25.56
C ALA A 208 10.16 14.61 -26.30
N LEU A 209 10.13 15.90 -25.95
CA LEU A 209 9.24 16.87 -26.55
C LEU A 209 9.96 17.72 -27.60
N ILE A 210 9.24 18.07 -28.67
CA ILE A 210 9.75 18.90 -29.77
C ILE A 210 9.35 20.36 -29.51
N ALA A 211 10.30 21.29 -29.56
CA ALA A 211 10.01 22.72 -29.46
C ALA A 211 9.12 23.19 -30.64
N LYS A 212 8.23 24.14 -30.39
CA LYS A 212 7.38 24.77 -31.42
C LYS A 212 8.12 25.84 -32.21
#